data_AF-A0A2W4YZ08-F1
#
_entry.id   AF-A0A2W4YZ08-F1
#
_cell.length_a   1.000
_cell.length_b   1.000
_cell.length_c   1.000
_cell.angle_alpha   90.00
_cell.angle_beta   90.00
_cell.angle_gamma   90.00
#
_symmetry.space_group_name_H-M   'P 1'
#
loop_
_entity.id
_entity.type
_entity.pdbx_description
1 polymer ?
#
loop_
_entity_poly.entity_id
_entity_poly.type
_entity_poly.pdbx_seq_one_letter_code
_entity_poly.pdbx_strand_id
1 'polypeptide(L)'
;MADSSVNDTVNDLKTTANHVGTELGKTIENEVGNAAGKTADAKQAIKESASKYSAQAADKARTFAEDGKARASGALEQIAQLLTDAAGQVDEKLGSQYGGYARSAADSVSGFADQVKAKDIDELVDDARELVRKSPAIAVGAAAAIGFVIARLVQSGVDANPKA
;
A
#
# COMPACT_ATOMS: atom_id res chain seq x y z
N MET A 1 9.85 -56.32 5.04
CA MET A 1 8.85 -56.12 3.96
C MET A 1 8.00 -54.87 4.27
N ALA A 2 8.60 -53.69 4.40
CA ALA A 2 7.90 -52.48 4.90
C ALA A 2 8.13 -51.18 4.07
N ASP A 3 8.83 -51.25 2.93
CA ASP A 3 9.26 -50.04 2.20
C ASP A 3 8.30 -49.62 1.06
N SER A 4 7.68 -50.58 0.36
CA SER A 4 6.81 -50.32 -0.81
C SER A 4 5.58 -49.45 -0.50
N SER A 5 4.92 -49.69 0.65
CA SER A 5 3.67 -49.00 1.01
C SER A 5 3.84 -47.49 1.21
N VAL A 6 5.02 -47.05 1.64
CA VAL A 6 5.32 -45.62 1.85
C VAL A 6 5.56 -44.94 0.50
N ASN A 7 6.27 -45.60 -0.41
CA ASN A 7 6.57 -45.06 -1.73
C ASN A 7 5.30 -44.92 -2.60
N ASP A 8 4.36 -45.86 -2.49
CA ASP A 8 3.08 -45.82 -3.20
C ASP A 8 2.19 -44.67 -2.71
N THR A 9 2.15 -44.45 -1.39
CA THR A 9 1.40 -43.34 -0.77
C THR A 9 1.94 -41.97 -1.20
N VAL A 10 3.27 -41.84 -1.34
CA VAL A 10 3.92 -40.60 -1.79
C VAL A 10 3.66 -40.32 -3.28
N ASN A 11 3.60 -41.35 -4.11
CA ASN A 11 3.31 -41.21 -5.54
C ASN A 11 1.84 -40.88 -5.80
N ASP A 12 0.92 -41.46 -5.03
CA ASP A 12 -0.50 -41.09 -5.07
C ASP A 12 -0.70 -39.64 -4.64
N LEU A 13 -0.03 -39.18 -3.57
CA LEU A 13 -0.12 -37.80 -3.12
C LEU A 13 0.41 -36.80 -4.16
N LYS A 14 1.50 -37.13 -4.85
CA LYS A 14 2.01 -36.30 -5.98
C LYS A 14 1.02 -36.27 -7.14
N THR A 15 0.37 -37.39 -7.44
CA THR A 15 -0.62 -37.49 -8.52
C THR A 15 -1.87 -36.69 -8.19
N THR A 16 -2.37 -36.80 -6.95
CA THR A 16 -3.48 -35.99 -6.45
C THR A 16 -3.14 -34.50 -6.42
N ALA A 17 -1.94 -34.12 -5.98
CA ALA A 17 -1.50 -32.72 -5.95
C ALA A 17 -1.42 -32.10 -7.36
N ASN A 18 -0.90 -32.85 -8.34
CA ASN A 18 -0.85 -32.40 -9.73
C ASN A 18 -2.26 -32.28 -10.35
N HIS A 19 -3.18 -33.18 -10.00
CA HIS A 19 -4.56 -33.13 -10.48
C HIS A 19 -5.33 -31.95 -9.89
N VAL A 20 -5.19 -31.71 -8.58
CA VAL A 20 -5.77 -30.56 -7.90
C VAL A 20 -5.18 -29.26 -8.46
N GLY A 21 -3.86 -29.18 -8.67
CA GLY A 21 -3.22 -28.02 -9.28
C GLY A 21 -3.73 -27.71 -10.69
N THR A 22 -4.02 -28.74 -11.49
CA THR A 22 -4.53 -28.59 -12.86
C THR A 22 -5.99 -28.12 -12.88
N GLU A 23 -6.84 -28.64 -12.01
CA GLU A 23 -8.26 -28.26 -11.93
C GLU A 23 -8.45 -26.88 -11.27
N LEU A 24 -7.63 -26.55 -10.28
CA LEU A 24 -7.58 -25.19 -9.72
C LEU A 24 -7.10 -24.18 -10.77
N GLY A 25 -6.07 -24.55 -11.54
CA GLY A 25 -5.54 -23.74 -12.65
C GLY A 25 -6.60 -23.40 -13.69
N LYS A 26 -7.35 -24.41 -14.16
CA LYS A 26 -8.46 -24.20 -15.12
C LYS A 26 -9.61 -23.37 -14.55
N THR A 27 -9.93 -23.54 -13.27
CA THR A 27 -11.00 -22.76 -12.61
C THR A 27 -10.59 -21.29 -12.49
N ILE A 28 -9.33 -21.04 -12.12
CA ILE A 28 -8.76 -19.70 -12.06
C ILE A 28 -8.66 -19.10 -13.46
N GLU A 29 -8.23 -19.83 -14.48
CA GLU A 29 -8.17 -19.33 -15.87
C GLU A 29 -9.54 -18.92 -16.42
N ASN A 30 -10.60 -19.68 -16.13
CA ASN A 30 -11.96 -19.35 -16.58
C ASN A 30 -12.56 -18.15 -15.84
N GLU A 31 -12.38 -18.07 -14.52
CA GLU A 31 -12.80 -16.92 -13.71
C GLU A 31 -11.98 -15.67 -14.08
N VAL A 32 -10.67 -15.80 -14.29
CA VAL A 32 -9.78 -14.71 -14.73
C VAL A 32 -10.12 -14.28 -16.17
N GLY A 33 -10.48 -15.19 -17.08
CA GLY A 33 -10.91 -14.84 -18.43
C GLY A 33 -12.22 -14.03 -18.45
N ASN A 34 -13.20 -14.44 -17.64
CA ASN A 34 -14.48 -13.74 -17.51
C ASN A 34 -14.35 -12.42 -16.71
N ALA A 35 -13.50 -12.42 -15.68
CA ALA A 35 -13.15 -11.22 -14.93
C ALA A 35 -12.30 -10.26 -15.77
N ALA A 36 -11.44 -10.73 -16.67
CA ALA A 36 -10.64 -9.90 -17.57
C ALA A 36 -11.53 -9.15 -18.56
N GLY A 37 -12.57 -9.80 -19.11
CA GLY A 37 -13.58 -9.15 -19.93
C GLY A 37 -14.31 -8.03 -19.18
N LYS A 38 -14.85 -8.34 -17.99
CA LYS A 38 -15.51 -7.33 -17.13
C LYS A 38 -14.55 -6.25 -16.62
N THR A 39 -13.28 -6.59 -16.41
CA THR A 39 -12.23 -5.67 -15.99
C THR A 39 -11.85 -4.74 -17.13
N ALA A 40 -11.87 -5.20 -18.39
CA ALA A 40 -11.66 -4.36 -19.56
C ALA A 40 -12.78 -3.33 -19.71
N ASP A 41 -14.04 -3.75 -19.59
CA ASP A 41 -15.20 -2.86 -19.64
C ASP A 41 -15.19 -1.85 -18.47
N ALA A 42 -14.93 -2.33 -17.26
CA ALA A 42 -14.79 -1.47 -16.08
C ALA A 42 -13.62 -0.48 -16.22
N LYS A 43 -12.46 -0.92 -16.73
CA LYS A 43 -11.33 -0.03 -17.03
C LYS A 43 -11.71 1.03 -18.05
N GLN A 44 -12.48 0.69 -19.08
CA GLN A 44 -12.88 1.64 -20.11
C GLN A 44 -13.87 2.68 -19.56
N ALA A 45 -14.89 2.25 -18.83
CA ALA A 45 -15.84 3.14 -18.17
C ALA A 45 -15.17 4.08 -17.15
N ILE A 46 -14.22 3.53 -16.37
CA ILE A 46 -13.41 4.32 -15.42
C ILE A 46 -12.52 5.30 -16.18
N LYS A 47 -11.87 4.90 -17.28
CA LYS A 47 -11.00 5.78 -18.07
C LYS A 47 -11.76 6.96 -18.68
N GLU A 48 -12.95 6.73 -19.24
CA GLU A 48 -13.79 7.79 -19.81
C GLU A 48 -14.29 8.75 -18.72
N SER A 49 -14.75 8.22 -17.60
CA SER A 49 -15.19 9.03 -16.46
C SER A 49 -14.04 9.81 -15.86
N ALA A 50 -12.92 9.15 -15.58
CA ALA A 50 -11.71 9.76 -15.07
C ALA A 50 -11.23 10.87 -16.00
N SER A 51 -11.21 10.68 -17.32
CA SER A 51 -10.74 11.69 -18.27
C SER A 51 -11.60 12.97 -18.28
N LYS A 52 -12.90 12.86 -18.03
CA LYS A 52 -13.82 14.02 -17.95
C LYS A 52 -13.65 14.80 -16.65
N TYR A 53 -13.37 14.13 -15.54
CA TYR A 53 -13.22 14.74 -14.22
C TYR A 53 -11.76 15.07 -13.86
N SER A 54 -10.77 14.45 -14.51
CA SER A 54 -9.36 14.53 -14.13
C SER A 54 -8.77 15.90 -14.35
N ALA A 55 -9.14 16.61 -15.42
CA ALA A 55 -8.57 17.93 -15.69
C ALA A 55 -8.92 18.93 -14.59
N GLN A 56 -10.20 19.02 -14.21
CA GLN A 56 -10.67 19.91 -13.15
C GLN A 56 -10.26 19.44 -11.75
N ALA A 57 -10.20 18.13 -11.53
CA ALA A 57 -9.74 17.57 -10.28
C ALA A 57 -8.23 17.70 -10.09
N ALA A 58 -7.42 17.64 -11.16
CA ALA A 58 -5.97 17.74 -11.09
C ALA A 58 -5.51 19.11 -10.59
N ASP A 59 -6.07 20.20 -11.11
CA ASP A 59 -5.71 21.55 -10.66
C ASP A 59 -6.07 21.75 -9.17
N LYS A 60 -7.27 21.34 -8.77
CA LYS A 60 -7.68 21.39 -7.35
C LYS A 60 -6.80 20.48 -6.48
N ALA A 61 -6.54 19.25 -6.93
CA ALA A 61 -5.71 18.30 -6.20
C ALA A 61 -4.29 18.82 -6.04
N ARG A 62 -3.74 19.54 -7.04
CA ARG A 62 -2.42 20.17 -6.93
C ARG A 62 -2.40 21.24 -5.84
N THR A 63 -3.37 22.15 -5.83
CA THR A 63 -3.48 23.15 -4.75
C THR A 63 -3.67 22.48 -3.39
N PHE A 64 -4.55 21.48 -3.27
CA PHE A 64 -4.73 20.73 -2.02
C PHE A 64 -3.48 19.96 -1.59
N ALA A 65 -2.70 19.45 -2.54
CA ALA A 65 -1.45 18.75 -2.27
C ALA A 65 -0.36 19.70 -1.78
N GLU A 66 -0.24 20.91 -2.35
CA GLU A 66 0.66 21.96 -1.87
C GLU A 66 0.31 22.36 -0.43
N ASP A 67 -0.97 22.62 -0.18
CA ASP A 67 -1.51 22.96 1.13
C ASP A 67 -1.35 21.80 2.14
N GLY A 68 -1.57 20.58 1.68
CA GLY A 68 -1.42 19.34 2.45
C GLY A 68 0.03 19.08 2.80
N LYS A 69 0.97 19.30 1.86
CA LYS A 69 2.40 19.22 2.07
C LYS A 69 2.84 20.21 3.15
N ALA A 70 2.41 21.47 3.08
CA ALA A 70 2.79 22.48 4.08
C ALA A 70 2.28 22.13 5.49
N ARG A 71 1.03 21.65 5.61
CA ARG A 71 0.47 21.20 6.89
C ARG A 71 1.17 19.94 7.40
N ALA A 72 1.41 18.97 6.53
CA ALA A 72 2.10 17.74 6.87
C ALA A 72 3.55 18.00 7.28
N SER A 73 4.28 18.86 6.58
CA SER A 73 5.66 19.22 6.94
C SER A 73 5.72 19.89 8.30
N GLY A 74 4.78 20.80 8.60
CA GLY A 74 4.70 21.43 9.93
C GLY A 74 4.37 20.41 11.04
N ALA A 75 3.45 19.47 10.78
CA ALA A 75 3.14 18.40 11.74
C ALA A 75 4.32 17.44 11.93
N LEU A 76 5.01 17.07 10.85
CA LEU A 76 6.21 16.22 10.89
C LEU A 76 7.36 16.90 11.64
N GLU A 77 7.54 18.21 11.48
CA GLU A 77 8.54 18.99 12.21
C GLU A 77 8.23 19.03 13.71
N GLN A 78 6.97 19.18 14.10
CA GLN A 78 6.54 19.08 15.50
C GLN A 78 6.77 17.68 16.07
N ILE A 79 6.45 16.64 15.31
CA ILE A 79 6.69 15.25 15.70
C ILE A 79 8.20 14.98 15.83
N ALA A 80 9.02 15.45 14.89
CA ALA A 80 10.48 15.32 14.95
C ALA A 80 11.07 16.04 16.17
N GLN A 81 10.54 17.22 16.52
CA GLN A 81 10.91 17.95 17.73
C GLN A 81 10.56 17.13 18.98
N LEU A 82 9.33 16.60 19.07
CA LEU A 82 8.88 15.76 20.19
C LEU A 82 9.69 14.47 20.31
N LEU A 83 10.02 13.81 19.20
CA LEU A 83 10.88 12.62 19.21
C LEU A 83 12.31 12.97 19.60
N THR A 84 12.84 14.13 19.22
CA THR A 84 14.17 14.60 19.63
C THR A 84 14.20 14.85 21.14
N ASP A 85 13.18 15.53 21.67
CA ASP A 85 13.03 15.80 23.11
C ASP A 85 12.81 14.51 23.92
N ALA A 86 12.09 13.53 23.36
CA ALA A 86 11.90 12.21 23.95
C ALA A 86 13.14 11.33 23.84
N ALA A 87 13.86 11.36 22.72
CA ALA A 87 15.11 10.63 22.52
C ALA A 87 16.20 11.12 23.48
N GLY A 88 16.27 12.44 23.74
CA GLY A 88 17.12 13.00 24.79
C GLY A 88 16.83 12.44 26.18
N GLN A 89 15.57 12.06 26.46
CA GLN A 89 15.16 11.41 27.72
C GLN A 89 15.29 9.88 27.71
N VAL A 90 15.33 9.25 26.52
CA VAL A 90 15.34 7.80 26.33
C VAL A 90 16.75 7.23 26.18
N ASP A 91 17.71 8.01 25.67
CA ASP A 91 19.14 7.64 25.59
C ASP A 91 19.69 7.24 26.97
N GLU A 92 19.09 7.76 28.03
CA GLU A 92 19.44 7.50 29.43
C GLU A 92 18.88 6.17 29.98
N LYS A 93 17.95 5.48 29.28
CA LYS A 93 17.18 4.35 29.87
C LYS A 93 17.10 3.04 29.09
N LEU A 94 17.29 3.00 27.76
CA LEU A 94 16.90 1.79 26.96
C LEU A 94 18.04 0.93 26.38
N GLY A 95 19.31 1.37 26.41
CA GLY A 95 20.46 0.54 25.99
C GLY A 95 20.56 0.25 24.47
N SER A 96 21.78 0.06 23.98
CA SER A 96 22.12 0.12 22.54
C SER A 96 21.46 -0.93 21.62
N GLN A 97 20.97 -2.05 22.15
CA GLN A 97 20.51 -3.20 21.35
C GLN A 97 19.08 -3.08 20.79
N TYR A 98 18.17 -2.33 21.43
CA TYR A 98 16.84 -2.03 20.87
C TYR A 98 16.86 -0.78 19.96
N GLY A 99 17.97 -0.02 19.98
CA GLY A 99 18.14 1.20 19.20
C GLY A 99 18.35 0.98 17.71
N GLY A 100 18.93 -0.15 17.27
CA GLY A 100 19.33 -0.35 15.87
C GLY A 100 18.16 -0.42 14.87
N TYR A 101 17.09 -1.13 15.23
CA TYR A 101 15.90 -1.24 14.38
C TYR A 101 15.07 0.05 14.42
N ALA A 102 14.97 0.66 15.59
CA ALA A 102 14.34 1.97 15.77
C ALA A 102 15.08 3.07 14.99
N ARG A 103 16.43 3.03 14.96
CA ARG A 103 17.27 3.97 14.21
C ARG A 103 17.14 3.78 12.71
N SER A 104 17.16 2.54 12.22
CA SER A 104 16.98 2.27 10.77
C SER A 104 15.60 2.72 10.27
N ALA A 105 14.55 2.50 11.07
CA ALA A 105 13.22 3.00 10.78
C ALA A 105 13.16 4.53 10.85
N ALA A 106 13.79 5.13 11.87
CA ALA A 106 13.87 6.58 12.01
C ALA A 106 14.62 7.24 10.84
N ASP A 107 15.75 6.66 10.40
CA ASP A 107 16.54 7.15 9.28
C ASP A 107 15.75 7.05 7.97
N SER A 108 15.00 5.96 7.78
CA SER A 108 14.12 5.79 6.61
C SER A 108 12.98 6.82 6.59
N VAL A 109 12.37 7.08 7.75
CA VAL A 109 11.30 8.08 7.90
C VAL A 109 11.85 9.50 7.75
N SER A 110 13.02 9.80 8.33
CA SER A 110 13.69 11.10 8.21
C SER A 110 14.08 11.39 6.77
N GLY A 111 14.74 10.44 6.10
CA GLY A 111 15.12 10.59 4.70
C GLY A 111 13.92 10.75 3.76
N PHE A 112 12.76 10.17 4.12
CA PHE A 112 11.51 10.41 3.40
C PHE A 112 10.94 11.81 3.70
N ALA A 113 10.93 12.23 4.97
CA ALA A 113 10.46 13.56 5.36
C ALA A 113 11.29 14.68 4.71
N ASP A 114 12.62 14.51 4.63
CA ASP A 114 13.53 15.43 3.97
C ASP A 114 13.24 15.53 2.47
N GLN A 115 12.98 14.40 1.80
CA GLN A 115 12.57 14.38 0.39
C GLN A 115 11.24 15.09 0.17
N VAL A 116 10.24 14.84 1.02
CA VAL A 116 8.93 15.50 0.92
C VAL A 116 9.05 17.00 1.15
N LYS A 117 9.91 17.43 2.08
CA LYS A 117 10.15 18.85 2.37
C LYS A 117 10.87 19.54 1.20
N ALA A 118 11.96 18.95 0.73
CA ALA A 118 12.86 19.56 -0.25
C ALA A 118 12.32 19.55 -1.68
N LYS A 119 11.55 18.54 -2.08
CA LYS A 119 11.07 18.37 -3.46
C LYS A 119 9.73 19.05 -3.71
N ASP A 120 9.55 19.60 -4.90
CA ASP A 120 8.27 20.16 -5.31
C ASP A 120 7.23 19.05 -5.56
N ILE A 121 5.94 19.41 -5.54
CA ILE A 121 4.85 18.47 -5.79
C ILE A 121 5.02 17.76 -7.15
N ASP A 122 5.49 18.47 -8.16
CA ASP A 122 5.70 17.90 -9.50
C ASP A 122 6.82 16.85 -9.49
N GLU A 123 7.91 17.09 -8.76
CA GLU A 123 9.02 16.13 -8.60
C GLU A 123 8.58 14.90 -7.81
N LEU A 124 7.81 15.09 -6.73
CA LEU A 124 7.24 14.00 -5.94
C LEU A 124 6.28 13.13 -6.76
N VAL A 125 5.50 13.75 -7.65
CA VAL A 125 4.61 13.04 -8.58
C VAL A 125 5.42 12.24 -9.60
N ASP A 126 6.52 12.78 -10.11
CA ASP A 126 7.36 12.07 -11.06
C ASP A 126 8.10 10.88 -10.42
N ASP A 127 8.62 11.02 -9.20
CA ASP A 127 9.16 9.91 -8.42
C ASP A 127 8.10 8.82 -8.19
N ALA A 128 6.88 9.23 -7.81
CA ALA A 128 5.77 8.30 -7.60
C ALA A 128 5.41 7.56 -8.90
N ARG A 129 5.40 8.26 -10.05
CA ARG A 129 5.20 7.64 -11.37
C ARG A 129 6.29 6.64 -11.69
N GLU A 130 7.54 6.93 -11.36
CA GLU A 130 8.65 6.00 -11.56
C GLU A 130 8.51 4.75 -10.68
N LEU A 131 8.14 4.91 -9.40
CA LEU A 131 7.87 3.79 -8.49
C LEU A 131 6.73 2.89 -9.00
N VAL A 132 5.64 3.49 -9.48
CA VAL A 132 4.51 2.74 -10.07
C VAL A 132 4.96 1.97 -11.31
N ARG A 133 5.79 2.57 -12.17
CA ARG A 133 6.34 1.93 -13.37
C ARG A 133 7.26 0.76 -13.00
N LYS A 134 8.11 0.95 -11.98
CA LYS A 134 9.07 -0.06 -11.53
C LYS A 134 8.40 -1.24 -10.83
N SER A 135 7.35 -0.96 -10.07
CA SER A 135 6.65 -1.96 -9.25
C SER A 135 5.13 -1.77 -9.28
N PRO A 136 4.44 -2.26 -10.32
CA PRO A 136 2.99 -2.14 -10.45
C PRO A 136 2.21 -2.75 -9.27
N ALA A 137 2.71 -3.83 -8.68
CA ALA A 137 2.08 -4.50 -7.54
C ALA A 137 2.05 -3.63 -6.27
N ILE A 138 3.14 -2.89 -6.00
CA ILE A 138 3.21 -1.98 -4.86
C ILE A 138 2.19 -0.86 -5.02
N ALA A 139 2.04 -0.32 -6.23
CA ALA A 139 1.06 0.71 -6.53
C ALA A 139 -0.38 0.25 -6.26
N VAL A 140 -0.75 -0.95 -6.72
CA VAL A 140 -2.08 -1.52 -6.48
C VAL A 140 -2.32 -1.76 -4.99
N GLY A 141 -1.32 -2.30 -4.27
CA GLY A 141 -1.41 -2.51 -2.83
C GLY A 141 -1.56 -1.21 -2.04
N ALA A 142 -0.76 -0.19 -2.37
CA ALA A 142 -0.83 1.13 -1.74
C ALA A 142 -2.19 1.81 -2.00
N ALA A 143 -2.70 1.75 -3.23
CA ALA A 143 -4.01 2.30 -3.56
C ALA A 143 -5.15 1.61 -2.79
N ALA A 144 -5.10 0.28 -2.66
CA ALA A 144 -6.06 -0.47 -1.87
C ALA A 144 -6.00 -0.11 -0.38
N ALA A 145 -4.80 0.02 0.18
CA ALA A 145 -4.61 0.42 1.57
C ALA A 145 -5.12 1.85 1.85
N ILE A 146 -4.78 2.81 0.99
CA ILE A 146 -5.27 4.20 1.12
C ILE A 146 -6.79 4.25 1.00
N GLY A 147 -7.36 3.56 0.00
CA GLY A 147 -8.81 3.46 -0.18
C GLY A 147 -9.50 2.85 1.05
N PHE A 148 -8.91 1.82 1.65
CA PHE A 148 -9.43 1.22 2.89
C PHE A 148 -9.39 2.19 4.07
N VAL A 149 -8.30 2.94 4.26
CA VAL A 149 -8.22 3.94 5.35
C VAL A 149 -9.30 5.00 5.18
N ILE A 150 -9.49 5.53 3.97
CA ILE A 150 -10.53 6.52 3.68
C ILE A 150 -11.92 5.91 3.94
N ALA A 151 -12.19 4.71 3.43
CA ALA A 151 -13.46 4.01 3.66
C ALA A 151 -13.71 3.77 5.15
N ARG A 152 -12.67 3.40 5.91
CA ARG A 152 -12.74 3.17 7.34
C ARG A 152 -13.04 4.47 8.10
N LEU A 153 -12.44 5.60 7.73
CA LEU A 153 -12.72 6.89 8.34
C LEU A 153 -14.16 7.33 8.08
N VAL A 154 -14.64 7.20 6.84
CA VAL A 154 -16.04 7.50 6.49
C VAL A 154 -17.01 6.60 7.25
N GLN A 155 -16.75 5.28 7.28
CA GLN A 155 -17.58 4.33 8.02
C GLN A 155 -17.58 4.64 9.53
N SER A 156 -16.41 4.92 10.12
CA SER A 156 -16.30 5.30 11.54
C SER A 156 -17.06 6.58 11.86
N GLY A 157 -17.10 7.53 10.93
CA GLY A 157 -17.85 8.78 11.07
C GLY A 157 -19.36 8.60 10.92
N VAL A 158 -19.81 7.66 10.08
CA VAL A 158 -21.24 7.34 9.86
C VAL A 158 -21.80 6.49 11.00
N ASP A 159 -20.98 5.65 11.64
CA ASP A 159 -21.36 4.89 12.86
C ASP A 159 -21.50 5.78 14.11
N ALA A 160 -21.10 7.05 14.05
CA ALA A 160 -21.28 8.03 15.12
C ALA A 160 -22.68 8.70 15.14
N ASN A 161 -23.66 8.16 14.42
CA ASN A 161 -25.07 8.54 14.57
C ASN A 161 -25.86 7.41 15.27
N PRO A 162 -25.87 7.35 16.62
CA PRO A 162 -26.83 6.52 17.33
C PRO A 162 -28.23 7.02 16.96
N LYS A 163 -29.08 6.11 16.49
CA LYS A 163 -30.46 6.45 16.16
C LYS A 163 -31.16 7.05 17.37
N ALA A 164 -31.80 8.20 17.14
CA ALA A 164 -32.90 8.72 17.95
C ALA A 164 -34.08 7.74 17.97
#